data_AF-A0A8B6M270-F1
#
_entry.id   AF-A0A8B6M270-F1
#
_cell.length_a   1.000
_cell.length_b   1.000
_cell.length_c   1.000
_cell.angle_alpha   90.00
_cell.angle_beta   90.00
_cell.angle_gamma   90.00
#
_symmetry.space_group_name_H-M   'P 1'
#
loop_
_entity.id
_entity.type
_entity.pdbx_description
1 polymer ?
#
loop_
_entity_poly.entity_id
_entity_poly.type
_entity_poly.pdbx_seq_one_letter_code
_entity_poly.pdbx_strand_id
1 'polypeptide(L)'
;MNIISFFKRPTTAPVAKDRLKLLLAHERAAVGASDVIALLREEIIAVIAKHFPVESDAITVRMESGDVISTLEVEVEIPTPLCVNVKMNAEEAKKKAELQKLKPVEVTVEG
;
A
#
# COMPACT_ATOMS: atom_id res chain seq x y z
N MET A 1 -38.77 31.36 20.59
CA MET A 1 -37.37 30.98 20.33
C MET A 1 -37.27 29.46 20.30
N ASN A 2 -36.75 28.87 19.23
CA ASN A 2 -36.69 27.41 19.05
C ASN A 2 -35.37 26.85 19.60
N ILE A 3 -35.46 26.07 20.69
CA ILE A 3 -34.35 25.46 21.45
C ILE A 3 -33.81 24.16 20.82
N ILE A 4 -34.53 23.63 19.83
CA ILE A 4 -34.26 22.32 19.21
C ILE A 4 -33.10 22.39 18.18
N SER A 5 -32.70 23.59 17.76
CA SER A 5 -31.59 23.78 16.81
C SER A 5 -30.20 23.51 17.40
N PHE A 6 -30.06 23.51 18.73
CA PHE A 6 -28.78 23.23 19.41
C PHE A 6 -28.38 21.74 19.40
N PHE A 7 -29.30 20.83 19.08
CA PHE A 7 -29.04 19.38 19.03
C PHE A 7 -28.65 18.88 17.64
N LYS A 8 -28.68 19.73 16.59
CA LYS A 8 -28.19 19.34 15.27
C LYS A 8 -26.67 19.49 15.22
N ARG A 9 -25.95 18.44 15.60
CA ARG A 9 -24.53 18.30 15.25
C ARG A 9 -24.42 18.30 13.73
N PRO A 10 -23.54 19.12 13.12
CA PRO A 10 -23.26 19.01 11.70
C PRO A 10 -22.75 17.60 11.42
N THR A 11 -23.35 16.95 10.42
CA THR A 11 -22.91 15.65 9.90
C THR A 11 -21.45 15.78 9.51
N THR A 12 -20.62 14.88 10.03
CA THR A 12 -19.18 14.79 9.79
C THR A 12 -18.84 15.01 8.32
N ALA A 13 -17.83 15.85 8.05
CA ALA A 13 -17.36 16.19 6.71
C ALA A 13 -17.14 14.94 5.84
N PRO A 14 -17.29 15.04 4.50
CA PRO A 14 -16.97 13.95 3.60
C PRO A 14 -15.53 13.54 3.87
N VAL A 15 -15.36 12.28 4.26
CA VAL A 15 -14.04 11.66 4.46
C VAL A 15 -13.30 11.79 3.14
N ALA A 16 -12.30 12.67 3.08
CA ALA A 16 -11.53 12.92 1.87
C ALA A 16 -10.77 11.64 1.51
N LYS A 17 -11.01 11.11 0.31
CA LYS A 17 -10.29 9.95 -0.21
C LYS A 17 -8.93 10.40 -0.74
N ASP A 18 -7.88 9.67 -0.41
CA ASP A 18 -6.56 9.90 -1.00
C ASP A 18 -6.50 9.20 -2.36
N ARG A 19 -5.72 9.76 -3.29
CA ARG A 19 -5.53 9.20 -4.63
C ARG A 19 -4.06 9.22 -5.01
N LEU A 20 -3.57 8.09 -5.53
CA LEU A 20 -2.23 7.97 -6.09
C LEU A 20 -2.32 7.92 -7.62
N LYS A 21 -1.56 8.78 -8.29
CA LYS A 21 -1.42 8.78 -9.76
C LYS A 21 0.06 8.67 -10.14
N LEU A 22 0.39 7.74 -11.02
CA LEU A 22 1.73 7.48 -11.55
C LEU A 22 1.68 7.56 -13.08
N LEU A 23 2.64 8.26 -13.68
CA LEU A 23 2.82 8.33 -15.13
C LEU A 23 4.27 7.98 -15.45
N LEU A 24 4.44 6.96 -16.27
CA LEU A 24 5.72 6.45 -16.74
C LEU A 24 5.77 6.58 -18.24
N ALA A 25 6.87 7.09 -18.77
CA ALA A 25 7.15 7.16 -20.19
C ALA A 25 8.53 6.55 -20.45
N HIS A 26 8.59 5.60 -21.37
CA HIS A 26 9.82 4.90 -21.72
C HIS A 26 10.09 5.05 -23.21
N GLU A 27 11.23 5.64 -23.54
CA GLU A 27 11.76 5.74 -24.90
C GLU A 27 12.49 4.45 -25.28
N ARG A 28 12.10 3.85 -26.40
CA ARG A 28 12.68 2.61 -26.90
C ARG A 28 13.86 2.93 -27.82
N ALA A 29 15.08 2.83 -27.29
CA ALA A 29 16.31 3.10 -28.05
C ALA A 29 16.62 2.04 -29.14
N ALA A 30 16.04 0.84 -29.07
CA ALA A 30 16.31 -0.25 -30.00
C ALA A 30 15.06 -1.08 -30.33
N VAL A 31 14.86 -1.33 -31.64
CA VAL A 31 13.84 -2.26 -32.15
C VAL A 31 14.16 -3.66 -31.62
N GLY A 32 13.32 -4.18 -30.74
CA GLY A 32 13.48 -5.51 -30.12
C GLY A 32 13.67 -5.52 -28.60
N ALA A 33 13.70 -4.37 -27.93
CA ALA A 33 13.59 -4.34 -26.47
C ALA A 33 12.24 -4.94 -26.05
N SER A 34 12.28 -5.92 -25.15
CA SER A 34 11.10 -6.48 -24.48
C SER A 34 10.20 -5.35 -23.97
N ASP A 35 8.89 -5.58 -23.90
CA ASP A 35 7.95 -4.56 -23.44
C ASP A 35 8.12 -4.29 -21.94
N VAL A 36 9.14 -3.51 -21.58
CA VAL A 36 9.53 -3.17 -20.19
C VAL A 36 8.34 -2.55 -19.46
N ILE A 37 7.54 -1.76 -20.17
CA ILE A 37 6.34 -1.14 -19.61
C ILE A 37 5.31 -2.20 -19.21
N ALA A 38 5.12 -3.25 -20.01
CA ALA A 38 4.21 -4.35 -19.66
C ALA A 38 4.68 -5.10 -18.40
N LEU A 39 5.99 -5.33 -18.24
CA LEU A 39 6.56 -5.96 -17.05
C LEU A 39 6.39 -5.06 -15.81
N LEU A 40 6.72 -3.77 -15.94
CA LEU A 40 6.56 -2.80 -14.85
C LEU A 40 5.11 -2.67 -14.41
N ARG A 41 4.14 -2.75 -15.33
CA ARG A 41 2.72 -2.77 -14.99
C ARG A 41 2.40 -3.85 -13.96
N GLU A 42 2.85 -5.08 -14.19
CA GLU A 42 2.56 -6.21 -13.29
C GLU A 42 3.22 -6.02 -11.93
N GLU A 43 4.49 -5.60 -11.92
CA GLU A 43 5.22 -5.35 -10.67
C GLU A 43 4.61 -4.20 -9.85
N ILE A 44 4.24 -3.10 -10.52
CA ILE A 44 3.64 -1.93 -9.86
C ILE A 44 2.30 -2.31 -9.23
N ILE A 45 1.45 -3.08 -9.93
CA ILE A 45 0.18 -3.57 -9.38
C ILE A 45 0.44 -4.40 -8.13
N ALA A 46 1.40 -5.34 -8.17
CA ALA A 46 1.73 -6.19 -7.04
C ALA A 46 2.27 -5.40 -5.84
N VAL A 47 3.12 -4.40 -6.07
CA VAL A 47 3.68 -3.53 -5.03
C VAL A 47 2.58 -2.65 -4.41
N ILE A 48 1.71 -2.06 -5.23
CA ILE A 48 0.59 -1.25 -4.74
C ILE A 48 -0.33 -2.10 -3.86
N ALA A 49 -0.74 -3.28 -4.32
CA ALA A 49 -1.60 -4.18 -3.55
C ALA A 49 -0.94 -4.66 -2.24
N LYS A 50 0.40 -4.74 -2.19
CA LYS A 50 1.15 -5.08 -0.98
C LYS A 50 1.19 -3.93 0.04
N HIS A 51 1.27 -2.69 -0.43
CA HIS A 51 1.51 -1.52 0.44
C HIS A 51 0.25 -0.72 0.77
N PHE A 52 -0.80 -0.87 -0.03
CA PHE A 52 -2.10 -0.25 0.21
C PHE A 52 -3.15 -1.36 0.26
N PRO A 53 -4.06 -1.36 1.25
CA PRO A 53 -5.16 -2.32 1.30
C PRO A 53 -6.25 -1.89 0.31
N VAL A 54 -5.90 -1.96 -0.97
CA VAL A 54 -6.78 -1.70 -2.11
C VAL A 54 -6.96 -3.01 -2.87
N GLU A 55 -8.19 -3.27 -3.30
CA GLU A 55 -8.48 -4.40 -4.19
C GLU A 55 -7.98 -4.08 -5.60
N SER A 56 -7.65 -5.10 -6.39
CA SER A 56 -7.13 -4.92 -7.75
C SER A 56 -8.09 -4.13 -8.64
N ASP A 57 -9.40 -4.20 -8.38
CA ASP A 57 -10.45 -3.49 -9.12
C ASP A 57 -10.44 -1.97 -8.86
N ALA A 58 -9.84 -1.51 -7.76
CA ALA A 58 -9.68 -0.10 -7.45
C ALA A 58 -8.44 0.52 -8.14
N ILE A 59 -7.67 -0.27 -8.88
CA ILE A 59 -6.48 0.16 -9.61
C ILE A 59 -6.85 0.31 -11.09
N THR A 60 -6.84 1.55 -11.57
CA THR A 60 -7.01 1.84 -13.00
C THR A 60 -5.64 1.91 -13.67
N VAL A 61 -5.44 1.13 -14.72
CA VAL A 61 -4.21 1.13 -15.50
C VAL A 61 -4.51 1.43 -16.96
N ARG A 62 -3.74 2.35 -17.55
CA ARG A 62 -3.79 2.68 -18.97
C ARG A 62 -2.39 2.59 -19.54
N MET A 63 -2.27 1.95 -20.69
CA MET A 63 -1.01 1.83 -21.41
C MET A 63 -1.22 2.31 -22.83
N GLU A 64 -0.29 3.11 -23.32
CA GLU A 64 -0.28 3.57 -24.70
C GLU A 64 1.07 3.20 -25.31
N SER A 65 1.02 2.49 -26.44
CA SER A 65 2.22 2.06 -27.16
C SER A 65 2.35 2.90 -28.41
N GLY A 66 3.24 3.89 -28.37
CA GLY A 66 3.72 4.59 -29.56
C GLY A 66 4.92 3.89 -30.18
N ASP A 67 5.29 4.31 -31.39
CA ASP A 67 6.41 3.71 -32.14
C ASP A 67 7.77 3.89 -31.44
N VAL A 68 7.96 5.03 -30.76
CA VAL A 68 9.23 5.40 -30.11
C VAL A 68 9.10 5.45 -28.60
N ILE A 69 7.95 5.86 -28.08
CA ILE A 69 7.70 6.03 -26.65
C ILE A 69 6.49 5.21 -26.24
N SER A 70 6.62 4.45 -25.16
CA SER A 70 5.52 3.74 -24.51
C SER A 70 5.21 4.41 -23.18
N THR A 71 3.93 4.63 -22.88
CA THR A 71 3.49 5.27 -21.65
C THR A 71 2.61 4.34 -20.82
N LEU A 72 2.67 4.49 -19.50
CA LEU A 72 1.87 3.78 -18.51
C LEU A 72 1.35 4.77 -17.49
N GLU A 73 0.03 4.85 -17.37
CA GLU A 73 -0.67 5.58 -16.33
C GLU A 73 -1.31 4.60 -15.36
N VAL A 74 -1.07 4.81 -14.06
CA VAL A 74 -1.70 4.05 -12.98
C VAL A 74 -2.37 5.02 -12.02
N GLU A 75 -3.64 4.76 -11.71
CA GLU A 75 -4.43 5.53 -10.75
C GLU A 75 -5.05 4.60 -9.71
N VAL A 76 -4.96 4.99 -8.44
CA VAL A 76 -5.44 4.19 -7.30
C VAL A 76 -6.24 5.10 -6.37
N GLU A 77 -7.47 4.69 -6.04
CA GLU A 77 -8.22 5.30 -4.93
C GLU A 77 -7.85 4.62 -3.61
N ILE A 78 -7.37 5.39 -2.64
CA ILE A 78 -6.96 4.91 -1.33
C ILE A 78 -8.03 5.33 -0.31
N PRO A 79 -8.69 4.36 0.36
CA PRO A 79 -9.64 4.70 1.41
C PRO A 79 -8.91 5.29 2.63
N THR A 80 -9.33 6.47 3.10
CA THR A 80 -8.88 7.00 4.40
C THR A 80 -9.68 6.32 5.52
N PRO A 81 -9.10 6.00 6.69
CA PRO A 81 -7.98 6.67 7.37
C PRO A 81 -6.63 5.90 7.34
N LEU A 82 -6.24 5.35 6.19
CA LEU A 82 -5.04 4.52 6.05
C LEU A 82 -3.71 5.28 5.98
N CYS A 83 -3.60 6.45 6.61
CA CYS A 83 -2.29 6.97 6.97
C CYS A 83 -1.59 5.88 7.80
N VAL A 84 -0.63 5.21 7.15
CA VAL A 84 -0.14 3.87 7.50
C VAL A 84 0.41 3.86 8.92
N ASN A 85 -0.28 3.17 9.82
CA ASN A 85 0.32 2.72 11.07
C ASN A 85 1.27 1.55 10.71
N VAL A 86 2.58 1.82 10.68
CA VAL A 86 3.69 0.84 10.53
C VAL A 86 3.78 -0.08 11.78
N LYS A 87 2.65 -0.47 12.38
CA LYS A 87 2.59 -1.27 13.61
C LYS A 87 2.42 -2.77 13.37
N MET A 88 2.56 -3.26 12.13
CA MET A 88 2.51 -4.70 11.84
C MET A 88 3.85 -5.45 11.95
N ASN A 89 4.92 -4.80 12.44
CA ASN A 89 6.16 -5.50 12.85
C ASN A 89 6.28 -5.65 14.39
N ALA A 90 5.31 -5.13 15.16
CA ALA A 90 5.36 -5.15 16.62
C ALA A 90 5.02 -6.53 17.22
N GLU A 91 4.26 -7.36 16.51
CA GLU A 91 3.87 -8.69 16.99
C GLU A 91 5.01 -9.71 16.82
N GLU A 92 5.81 -9.55 15.76
CA GLU A 92 6.99 -10.38 15.49
C GLU A 92 8.13 -10.09 16.48
N ALA A 93 8.30 -8.82 16.89
CA ALA A 93 9.23 -8.43 17.95
C ALA A 93 8.85 -9.01 19.33
N LYS A 94 7.54 -9.12 19.63
CA LYS A 94 7.05 -9.71 20.88
C LYS A 94 7.28 -11.23 20.92
N LYS A 95 7.01 -11.95 19.82
CA LYS A 95 7.29 -13.39 19.72
C LYS A 95 8.79 -13.71 19.88
N LYS A 96 9.67 -12.87 19.34
CA LYS A 96 11.13 -13.04 19.47
C LYS A 96 11.65 -12.70 20.87
N ALA A 97 11.04 -11.73 21.55
CA ALA A 97 11.37 -11.35 22.92
C ALA A 97 10.82 -12.32 23.98
N GLU A 98 9.76 -13.07 23.68
CA GLU A 98 9.17 -14.06 24.58
C GLU A 98 9.90 -15.42 24.53
N LEU A 99 10.38 -15.84 23.35
CA LEU A 99 11.20 -17.05 23.20
C LEU A 99 12.58 -16.95 23.87
N GLN A 100 13.07 -15.74 24.15
CA GLN A 100 14.35 -15.49 24.82
C GLN A 100 14.24 -15.39 26.36
N LYS A 101 13.02 -15.50 26.92
CA LYS A 101 12.78 -15.47 28.38
C LYS A 101 12.79 -16.84 29.05
N LEU A 102 12.86 -17.93 28.29
CA LEU A 102 13.20 -19.23 28.85
C LEU A 102 14.71 -19.25 29.11
N LYS A 103 15.11 -18.72 30.28
CA LYS A 103 16.46 -18.91 30.81
C LYS A 103 16.75 -20.43 30.87
N PRO A 104 17.99 -20.85 30.59
CA PRO A 104 18.39 -22.23 30.81
C PRO A 104 18.13 -22.57 32.27
N VAL A 105 17.37 -23.64 32.49
CA VAL A 105 17.23 -24.26 33.81
C VAL A 105 18.65 -24.65 34.23
N GLU A 106 19.15 -24.00 35.27
CA GLU A 106 20.40 -24.38 35.92
C GLU A 106 20.22 -25.81 36.43
N VAL A 107 20.87 -26.76 35.75
CA VAL A 107 20.94 -28.14 36.22
C VAL A 107 22.03 -28.17 37.27
N THR A 108 21.63 -28.09 38.54
CA THR A 108 22.50 -28.46 39.66
C THR A 108 22.71 -29.98 39.59
N VAL A 109 23.89 -30.38 39.14
CA VAL A 109 24.36 -31.76 39.30
C VAL A 109 24.97 -31.83 40.70
N GLU A 110 24.21 -32.38 41.65
CA GLU A 110 24.76 -32.78 42.94
C GLU A 110 25.56 -34.08 42.75
N GLY A 111 26.78 -34.07 43.29
CA GLY A 111 27.68 -35.21 43.45
C GLY A 111 28.46 -35.07 44.74
#